data_AF-A0A1Z2XRA1-F1
#
_entry.id   AF-A0A1Z2XRA1-F1
#
_cell.length_a   1.000
_cell.length_b   1.000
_cell.length_c   1.000
_cell.angle_alpha   90.00
_cell.angle_beta   90.00
_cell.angle_gamma   90.00
#
_symmetry.space_group_name_H-M   'P 1'
#
loop_
_entity.id
_entity.type
_entity.pdbx_description
1 polymer ?
#
loop_
_entity_poly.entity_id
_entity_poly.type
_entity_poly.pdbx_seq_one_letter_code
_entity_poly.pdbx_strand_id
1 'polypeptide(L)'
;MGMSYMGNSAQGCFTYFAGGLVHEIPDQLPEGFVYKELPEGEYIVCRIEAENFEDLVTVALNQANKYLFSTWLPRHGLTTEPFSAEKYDRSPEDMACMEIWVKPLQMET
;
A
#
# COMPACT_ATOMS: atom_id res chain seq x y z
N MET A 1 -1.50 2.45 8.45
CA MET A 1 -1.02 1.63 7.33
C MET A 1 -2.22 0.95 6.68
N GLY A 2 -2.23 0.92 5.35
CA GLY A 2 -3.17 0.16 4.54
C GLY A 2 -2.47 -1.06 3.94
N MET A 3 -3.18 -2.17 3.75
CA MET A 3 -2.70 -3.30 2.94
C MET A 3 -3.83 -3.82 2.07
N SER A 4 -3.57 -3.93 0.77
CA SER A 4 -4.48 -4.50 -0.20
C SER A 4 -4.03 -5.89 -0.63
N TYR A 5 -5.00 -6.80 -0.73
CA TYR A 5 -4.79 -8.18 -1.13
C TYR A 5 -5.77 -8.54 -2.23
N MET A 6 -5.35 -9.41 -3.16
CA MET A 6 -6.28 -10.04 -4.09
C MET A 6 -7.47 -10.62 -3.33
N GLY A 7 -8.67 -10.15 -3.67
CA GLY A 7 -9.93 -10.69 -3.16
C GLY A 7 -10.51 -11.70 -4.13
N ASN A 8 -11.84 -11.83 -4.11
CA ASN A 8 -12.53 -12.66 -5.08
C ASN A 8 -12.51 -12.01 -6.47
N SER A 9 -11.66 -12.52 -7.35
CA SER A 9 -11.49 -12.03 -8.73
C SER A 9 -12.77 -12.14 -9.57
N ALA A 10 -13.66 -13.10 -9.28
CA ALA A 10 -14.93 -13.24 -9.99
C ALA A 10 -15.92 -12.10 -9.71
N GLN A 11 -15.73 -11.37 -8.60
CA GLN A 11 -16.56 -10.23 -8.21
C GLN A 11 -15.87 -8.88 -8.44
N GLY A 12 -14.62 -8.88 -8.92
CA GLY A 12 -13.82 -7.66 -9.05
C GLY A 12 -13.50 -6.99 -7.70
N CYS A 13 -13.54 -7.75 -6.60
CA CYS A 13 -13.31 -7.25 -5.26
C CYS A 13 -11.87 -7.50 -4.80
N PHE A 14 -11.39 -6.64 -3.90
CA PHE A 14 -10.14 -6.83 -3.17
C PHE A 14 -10.40 -6.71 -1.66
N THR A 15 -9.49 -7.26 -0.86
CA THR A 15 -9.54 -7.10 0.60
C THR A 15 -8.61 -5.98 1.01
N TYR A 16 -9.11 -5.06 1.83
CA TYR A 16 -8.30 -3.97 2.38
C TYR A 16 -8.24 -4.06 3.90
N PHE A 17 -7.03 -4.02 4.45
CA PHE A 17 -6.76 -3.90 5.87
C PHE A 17 -6.34 -2.46 6.18
N ALA A 18 -6.93 -1.87 7.21
CA ALA A 18 -6.52 -0.58 7.76
C ALA A 18 -6.15 -0.75 9.23
N GLY A 19 -4.93 -0.34 9.61
CA GLY A 19 -4.45 -0.51 10.98
C GLY A 19 -3.24 0.34 11.33
N GLY A 20 -2.83 0.27 12.59
CA GLY A 20 -1.61 0.89 13.13
C GLY A 20 -0.51 -0.13 13.37
N LEU A 21 0.73 0.34 13.54
CA LEU A 21 1.82 -0.50 14.01
C LEU A 21 1.58 -0.87 15.48
N VAL A 22 1.76 -2.14 15.82
CA VAL A 22 1.67 -2.66 17.18
C VAL A 22 3.04 -3.20 17.55
N HIS A 23 3.62 -2.71 18.65
CA HIS A 23 4.96 -3.11 19.11
C HIS A 23 4.93 -4.40 19.95
N GLU A 24 3.84 -4.65 20.66
CA GLU A 24 3.63 -5.83 21.49
C GLU A 24 2.26 -6.40 21.17
N ILE A 25 2.17 -7.70 20.89
CA ILE A 25 0.91 -8.37 20.55
C ILE A 25 0.14 -8.62 21.87
N PRO A 26 -0.97 -7.90 22.16
CA PRO A 26 -1.74 -8.20 23.36
C PRO A 26 -2.38 -9.59 23.28
N ASP A 27 -2.49 -10.24 24.44
CA ASP A 27 -3.10 -11.57 24.61
C ASP A 27 -4.57 -11.61 24.14
N GLN A 28 -5.25 -10.46 24.18
CA GLN A 28 -6.62 -10.29 23.69
C GLN A 28 -6.71 -9.06 22.79
N LEU A 29 -7.23 -9.27 21.60
CA LEU A 29 -7.52 -8.22 20.64
C LEU A 29 -9.02 -7.83 20.77
N PRO A 30 -9.38 -6.53 20.71
CA PRO A 30 -10.78 -6.13 20.71
C PRO A 30 -11.58 -6.83 19.59
N GLU A 31 -12.86 -7.11 19.85
CA GLU A 31 -13.74 -7.75 18.87
C GLU A 31 -13.78 -6.96 17.56
N GLY A 32 -13.68 -7.66 16.43
CA GLY A 32 -13.69 -7.07 15.10
C GLY A 32 -12.33 -6.57 14.59
N PHE A 33 -11.29 -6.59 15.42
CA PHE A 33 -9.92 -6.33 14.98
C PHE A 33 -9.22 -7.62 14.57
N VAL A 34 -8.18 -7.50 13.75
CA VAL A 34 -7.30 -8.60 13.36
C VAL A 34 -5.85 -8.15 13.37
N TYR A 35 -4.93 -9.07 13.63
CA TYR A 35 -3.52 -8.85 13.35
C TYR A 35 -3.23 -9.14 11.88
N LYS A 36 -2.39 -8.29 11.28
CA LYS A 36 -1.82 -8.53 9.97
C LYS A 36 -0.35 -8.19 10.02
N GLU A 37 0.45 -9.12 9.54
CA GLU A 37 1.88 -8.93 9.36
C GLU A 37 2.12 -8.43 7.93
N LEU A 38 2.93 -7.38 7.80
CA LEU A 38 3.47 -6.97 6.51
C LEU A 38 4.53 -7.99 6.13
N PRO A 39 4.37 -8.74 5.02
CA PRO A 39 5.30 -9.82 4.73
C PRO A 39 6.72 -9.28 4.50
N GLU A 40 7.74 -9.99 4.97
CA GLU A 40 9.13 -9.65 4.64
C GLU A 40 9.38 -9.77 3.12
N GLY A 41 10.33 -9.00 2.60
CA GLY A 41 10.79 -9.10 1.22
C GLY A 41 11.24 -7.77 0.63
N GLU A 42 11.56 -7.82 -0.66
CA GLU A 42 11.88 -6.63 -1.45
C GLU A 42 10.60 -5.96 -1.94
N TYR A 43 10.61 -4.63 -1.91
CA TYR A 43 9.48 -3.80 -2.32
C TYR A 43 9.96 -2.69 -3.24
N ILE A 44 9.18 -2.40 -4.26
CA ILE A 44 9.28 -1.15 -5.01
C ILE A 44 8.48 -0.11 -4.24
N VAL A 45 9.13 0.99 -3.85
CA VAL A 45 8.54 2.06 -3.05
C VAL A 45 8.29 3.29 -3.93
N CYS A 46 7.04 3.70 -4.02
CA CYS A 46 6.61 4.94 -4.66
C CYS A 46 6.17 5.94 -3.60
N ARG A 47 6.92 7.03 -3.43
CA ARG A 47 6.60 8.12 -2.51
C ARG A 47 5.76 9.19 -3.22
N ILE A 48 4.74 9.66 -2.52
CA ILE A 48 3.76 10.64 -2.99
C ILE A 48 3.69 11.77 -1.99
N GLU A 49 3.64 12.99 -2.49
CA GLU A 49 3.53 14.21 -1.69
C GLU A 49 2.39 15.05 -2.27
N ALA A 50 1.66 15.73 -1.39
CA ALA A 50 0.61 16.66 -1.74
C ALA A 50 0.54 17.80 -0.72
N GLU A 51 -0.09 18.91 -1.12
CA GLU A 51 -0.23 20.10 -0.27
C GLU A 51 -1.00 19.81 1.02
N ASN A 52 -1.96 18.89 0.98
CA ASN A 52 -2.74 18.48 2.14
C ASN A 52 -3.19 17.01 2.03
N PHE A 53 -3.68 16.48 3.16
CA PHE A 53 -4.07 15.07 3.24
C PHE A 53 -5.27 14.71 2.36
N GLU A 54 -6.20 15.63 2.16
CA GLU A 54 -7.38 15.39 1.31
C GLU A 54 -6.95 15.19 -0.14
N ASP A 55 -6.11 16.07 -0.68
CA ASP A 55 -5.56 15.94 -2.03
C ASP A 55 -4.69 14.70 -2.17
N LEU A 56 -3.92 14.36 -1.13
CA LEU A 56 -3.09 13.16 -1.10
C LEU A 56 -3.94 11.90 -1.37
N VAL A 57 -5.04 11.72 -0.63
CA VAL A 57 -5.83 10.48 -0.68
C VAL A 57 -6.90 10.46 -1.78
N THR A 58 -7.33 11.63 -2.27
CA THR A 58 -8.39 11.71 -3.29
C THR A 58 -7.85 11.84 -4.72
N VAL A 59 -6.73 12.55 -4.91
CA VAL A 59 -6.19 12.87 -6.24
C VAL A 59 -4.83 12.21 -6.44
N ALA A 60 -3.84 12.55 -5.61
CA ALA A 60 -2.45 12.19 -5.83
C ALA A 60 -2.24 10.66 -5.80
N LEU A 61 -2.87 9.97 -4.85
CA LEU A 61 -2.84 8.51 -4.74
C LEU A 61 -3.35 7.80 -6.01
N ASN A 62 -4.47 8.27 -6.58
CA ASN A 62 -5.03 7.68 -7.79
C ASN A 62 -4.12 7.91 -9.01
N GLN A 63 -3.56 9.12 -9.14
CA GLN A 63 -2.64 9.46 -10.23
C GLN A 63 -1.34 8.65 -10.12
N ALA A 64 -0.79 8.52 -8.92
CA ALA A 64 0.41 7.73 -8.66
C ALA A 64 0.19 6.25 -8.97
N ASN A 65 -0.93 5.64 -8.52
CA ASN A 65 -1.26 4.26 -8.86
C ASN A 65 -1.36 4.04 -10.37
N LYS A 66 -2.09 4.92 -11.09
CA LYS A 66 -2.19 4.83 -12.56
C LYS A 66 -0.83 4.95 -13.23
N TYR A 67 0.00 5.88 -12.80
CA TYR A 67 1.33 6.07 -13.37
C TYR A 67 2.24 4.87 -13.08
N LEU A 68 2.26 4.39 -11.83
CA LEU A 68 3.08 3.27 -11.39
C LEU A 68 2.76 2.00 -12.19
N PHE A 69 1.49 1.59 -12.21
CA PHE A 69 1.07 0.33 -12.83
C PHE A 69 0.95 0.38 -14.35
N SER A 70 0.52 1.50 -14.93
CA SER A 70 0.29 1.59 -16.38
C SER A 70 1.46 2.16 -17.16
N THR A 71 2.44 2.80 -16.51
CA THR A 71 3.56 3.47 -17.19
C THR A 71 4.91 3.05 -16.64
N TRP A 72 5.17 3.26 -15.35
CA TRP A 72 6.52 3.09 -14.80
C TRP A 72 6.93 1.62 -14.76
N LEU A 73 6.14 0.73 -14.16
CA LEU A 73 6.46 -0.70 -14.06
C LEU A 73 6.63 -1.36 -15.45
N PRO A 74 5.68 -1.20 -16.41
CA PRO A 74 5.83 -1.80 -17.74
C PRO A 74 7.05 -1.30 -18.52
N ARG A 75 7.40 -0.01 -18.39
CA ARG A 75 8.60 0.56 -19.04
C ARG A 75 9.91 -0.03 -18.52
N HIS A 76 9.91 -0.56 -17.30
CA HIS A 76 11.07 -1.21 -16.70
C HIS A 76 11.00 -2.75 -16.80
N GLY A 77 10.01 -3.30 -17.53
CA GLY A 77 9.82 -4.75 -17.66
C GLY A 77 9.44 -5.42 -16.33
N LEU A 78 8.89 -4.67 -15.38
CA LEU A 78 8.51 -5.15 -14.07
C LEU A 78 7.00 -5.39 -14.00
N THR A 79 6.62 -6.40 -13.22
CA THR A 79 5.24 -6.64 -12.78
C THR A 79 5.26 -6.93 -11.28
N THR A 80 4.09 -7.03 -10.66
CA THR A 80 3.97 -7.17 -9.21
C THR A 80 3.09 -8.36 -8.83
N GLU A 81 3.31 -8.87 -7.64
CA GLU A 81 2.29 -9.68 -6.96
C GLU A 81 1.00 -8.85 -6.78
N PRO A 82 -0.17 -9.49 -6.64
CA PRO A 82 -1.42 -8.80 -6.38
C PRO A 82 -1.55 -8.42 -4.90
N PHE A 83 -0.60 -7.60 -4.45
CA PHE A 83 -0.44 -7.07 -3.10
C PHE A 83 0.09 -5.64 -3.16
N SER A 84 -0.41 -4.77 -2.30
CA SER A 84 0.23 -3.49 -2.00
C SER A 84 0.09 -3.12 -0.53
N ALA A 85 1.04 -2.32 -0.03
CA ALA A 85 0.93 -1.68 1.27
C ALA A 85 1.04 -0.15 1.14
N GLU A 86 0.34 0.56 2.02
CA GLU A 86 0.26 2.02 2.05
C GLU A 86 0.69 2.53 3.42
N LYS A 87 1.74 3.35 3.45
CA LYS A 87 2.24 3.98 4.67
C LYS A 87 1.98 5.47 4.60
N TYR A 88 1.20 5.99 5.53
CA TYR A 88 0.88 7.42 5.63
C TYR A 88 1.82 8.07 6.64
N ASP A 89 2.57 9.08 6.20
CA ASP A 89 3.29 9.94 7.10
C ASP A 89 2.33 11.03 7.60
N ARG A 90 2.30 11.20 8.92
CA ARG A 90 1.55 12.27 9.60
C ARG A 90 2.54 13.19 10.29
N SER A 91 3.59 13.59 9.58
CA SER A 91 4.44 14.67 10.04
C SER A 91 3.62 15.96 10.16
N PRO A 92 3.79 16.74 11.23
CA PRO A 92 3.13 18.04 11.38
C PRO A 92 3.74 19.13 10.47
N GLU A 93 4.82 18.85 9.74
CA GLU A 93 5.42 19.78 8.78
C GLU A 93 4.63 19.79 7.47
N ASP A 94 3.73 20.78 7.30
CA ASP A 94 3.08 21.39 6.10
C ASP A 94 2.84 20.59 4.78
N MET A 95 3.17 19.31 4.68
CA MET A 95 3.08 18.51 3.47
C MET A 95 2.62 17.09 3.80
N ALA A 96 1.50 16.69 3.20
CA ALA A 96 0.99 15.33 3.36
C ALA A 96 1.79 14.37 2.47
N CYS A 97 2.32 13.31 3.07
CA CYS A 97 3.12 12.32 2.35
C CYS A 97 2.63 10.89 2.62
N MET A 98 2.71 10.04 1.60
CA MET A 98 2.54 8.61 1.76
C MET A 98 3.44 7.82 0.82
N GLU A 99 3.62 6.54 1.13
CA GLU A 99 4.34 5.59 0.29
C GLU A 99 3.41 4.46 -0.12
N ILE A 100 3.48 4.06 -1.39
CA ILE A 100 2.91 2.82 -1.92
C ILE A 100 4.05 1.82 -2.07
N TRP A 101 3.90 0.66 -1.46
CA TRP A 101 4.86 -0.44 -1.50
C TRP A 101 4.24 -1.58 -2.29
N VAL A 102 4.88 -1.98 -3.38
CA VAL A 102 4.43 -3.11 -4.22
C VAL A 102 5.51 -4.18 -4.27
N LYS A 103 5.12 -5.45 -4.19
CA LYS A 103 6.06 -6.57 -4.31
C LYS A 103 6.31 -6.87 -5.78
N PRO A 104 7.54 -6.77 -6.30
CA PRO A 104 7.84 -7.23 -7.65
C PRO A 104 7.60 -8.74 -7.74
N LEU A 105 7.06 -9.20 -8.86
CA LEU A 105 6.95 -10.63 -9.13
C LEU A 105 8.35 -11.15 -9.45
N GLN A 106 8.87 -12.08 -8.65
CA GLN A 106 10.17 -12.69 -8.94
C GLN A 106 10.07 -13.45 -10.27
N MET A 107 10.93 -13.10 -11.23
CA MET A 107 11.09 -13.90 -12.44
C MET A 107 11.99 -15.08 -12.08
N GLU A 108 11.47 -16.31 -12.12
CA GLU A 108 12.34 -17.48 -12.08
C GLU A 108 13.34 -17.37 -13.25
N THR A 109 14.63 -17.42 -12.91
CA THR A 109 15.75 -17.30 -13.85
C THR A 109 16.15 -18.67 -14.37
#